data_AF-A0A3L6J9S8-F1
#
_entry.id   AF-A0A3L6J9S8-F1
#
_cell.length_a   1.000
_cell.length_b   1.000
_cell.length_c   1.000
_cell.angle_alpha   90.00
_cell.angle_beta   90.00
_cell.angle_gamma   90.00
#
_symmetry.space_group_name_H-M   'P 1'
#
loop_
_entity.id
_entity.type
_entity.pdbx_description
1 polymer ?
#
loop_
_entity_poly.entity_id
_entity_poly.type
_entity_poly.pdbx_seq_one_letter_code
_entity_poly.pdbx_strand_id
1 'polypeptide(L)'
;MLLEYSKLKETELFSFFNFTEIGRRAQSSGMMEIHLKPGGFQEFIDVAMKVDRSEGVHEGTLVLDRDWIGGPMTINPFGKDLAKSFVEAVTHPVDKEKASSVISTIWGLSGSADRILYLSEKPEAEQKQIEKLANVYFGVEKCFSLELDKCRILIENIRDVGRSRLRIVITSLDK
;
A
#
# COMPACT_ATOMS: atom_id res chain seq x y z
N MET A 1 19.80 -2.01 -2.71
CA MET A 1 19.67 -3.05 -3.75
C MET A 1 18.20 -3.34 -3.84
N LEU A 2 17.60 -3.11 -5.01
CA LEU A 2 16.16 -3.18 -5.17
C LEU A 2 15.64 -4.59 -4.92
N LEU A 3 14.38 -4.68 -4.49
CA LEU A 3 13.65 -5.94 -4.47
C LEU A 3 13.44 -6.40 -5.91
N GLU A 4 13.87 -7.62 -6.26
CA GLU A 4 13.58 -8.19 -7.57
C GLU A 4 12.10 -8.57 -7.69
N TYR A 5 11.52 -8.32 -8.86
CA TYR A 5 10.12 -8.65 -9.13
C TYR A 5 9.82 -10.15 -9.01
N SER A 6 10.78 -11.00 -9.39
CA SER A 6 10.71 -12.46 -9.20
C SER A 6 10.53 -12.83 -7.73
N LYS A 7 11.27 -12.17 -6.82
CA LYS A 7 11.17 -12.35 -5.37
C LYS A 7 9.89 -11.80 -4.79
N LEU A 8 9.38 -10.70 -5.31
CA LEU A 8 8.08 -10.19 -4.92
C LEU A 8 6.96 -11.22 -5.19
N LYS A 9 7.05 -11.99 -6.29
CA LYS A 9 6.09 -13.06 -6.61
C LYS A 9 6.11 -14.26 -5.65
N GLU A 10 7.19 -14.42 -4.88
CA GLU A 10 7.31 -15.46 -3.85
C GLU A 10 6.63 -15.06 -2.53
N THR A 11 6.17 -13.81 -2.39
CA THR A 11 5.56 -13.30 -1.14
C THR A 11 4.12 -13.77 -0.96
N GLU A 12 3.65 -13.70 0.30
CA GLU A 12 2.25 -13.99 0.65
C GLU A 12 1.25 -13.10 -0.10
N LEU A 13 1.65 -11.90 -0.52
CA LEU A 13 0.82 -11.05 -1.36
C LEU A 13 0.36 -11.81 -2.61
N PHE A 14 1.26 -12.53 -3.28
CA PHE A 14 0.95 -13.25 -4.51
C PHE A 14 0.23 -14.57 -4.26
N SER A 15 0.67 -15.36 -3.29
CA SER A 15 0.09 -16.68 -3.03
C SER A 15 -1.29 -16.60 -2.39
N PHE A 16 -1.50 -15.67 -1.46
CA PHE A 16 -2.78 -15.53 -0.73
C PHE A 16 -3.86 -14.84 -1.58
N PHE A 17 -3.52 -13.72 -2.24
CA PHE A 17 -4.48 -12.96 -3.06
C PHE A 17 -4.56 -13.46 -4.52
N ASN A 18 -3.75 -14.47 -4.87
CA ASN A 18 -3.67 -15.06 -6.19
C ASN A 18 -3.44 -14.00 -7.29
N PHE A 19 -2.44 -13.13 -7.10
CA PHE A 19 -2.12 -12.09 -8.08
C PHE A 19 -1.56 -12.70 -9.37
N THR A 20 -2.14 -12.28 -10.48
CA THR A 20 -1.72 -12.67 -11.83
C THR A 20 -1.34 -11.44 -12.64
N GLU A 21 -0.33 -11.60 -13.47
CA GLU A 21 0.09 -10.57 -14.41
C GLU A 21 -0.90 -10.55 -15.59
N ILE A 22 -1.47 -9.37 -15.85
CA ILE A 22 -2.43 -9.17 -16.96
C ILE A 22 -1.82 -8.42 -18.14
N GLY A 23 -0.61 -7.87 -17.98
CA GLY A 23 0.12 -7.26 -19.07
C GLY A 23 1.34 -6.47 -18.62
N ARG A 24 2.21 -6.16 -19.59
CA ARG A 24 3.37 -5.28 -19.42
C ARG A 24 3.33 -4.15 -20.44
N ARG A 25 3.76 -2.97 -20.02
CA ARG A 25 3.88 -1.79 -20.88
C ARG A 25 5.23 -1.14 -20.70
N ALA A 26 5.95 -0.96 -21.81
CA ALA A 26 7.19 -0.18 -21.80
C ALA A 26 6.86 1.30 -21.56
N GLN A 27 7.61 1.93 -20.65
CA GLN A 27 7.53 3.35 -20.35
C GLN A 27 8.67 4.09 -21.07
N SER A 28 8.46 5.38 -21.39
CA SER A 28 9.46 6.21 -22.10
C SER A 28 10.76 6.38 -21.30
N SER A 29 10.72 6.19 -19.98
CA SER A 29 11.89 6.20 -19.09
C SER A 29 12.80 4.97 -19.23
N GLY A 30 12.43 3.98 -20.05
CA GLY A 30 13.15 2.71 -20.14
C GLY A 30 12.77 1.70 -19.05
N MET A 31 11.81 2.05 -18.19
CA MET A 31 11.17 1.15 -17.24
C MET A 31 10.06 0.33 -17.90
N MET A 32 9.69 -0.76 -17.25
CA MET A 32 8.55 -1.60 -17.61
C MET A 32 7.50 -1.51 -16.50
N GLU A 33 6.27 -1.16 -16.88
CA GLU A 33 5.13 -1.18 -15.97
C GLU A 33 4.39 -2.51 -16.14
N ILE A 34 4.23 -3.25 -15.05
CA ILE A 34 3.60 -4.56 -14.99
C ILE A 34 2.26 -4.40 -14.28
N HIS A 35 1.16 -4.71 -14.96
CA HIS A 35 -0.18 -4.64 -14.39
C HIS A 35 -0.60 -5.99 -13.83
N LEU A 36 -1.16 -5.96 -12.62
CA LEU A 36 -1.50 -7.13 -11.84
C LEU A 36 -2.97 -7.08 -11.42
N LYS A 37 -3.62 -8.24 -11.39
CA LYS A 37 -4.97 -8.42 -10.84
C LYS A 37 -5.02 -9.57 -9.85
N PRO A 38 -5.72 -9.40 -8.72
CA PRO A 38 -5.94 -10.49 -7.76
C PRO A 38 -6.92 -11.53 -8.33
N GLY A 39 -7.03 -12.68 -7.66
CA GLY A 39 -7.99 -13.72 -8.04
C GLY A 39 -9.46 -13.30 -7.84
N GLY A 40 -9.74 -12.38 -6.92
CA GLY A 40 -11.10 -11.90 -6.61
C GLY A 40 -11.15 -10.38 -6.40
N PHE A 41 -12.35 -9.79 -6.48
CA PHE A 41 -12.58 -8.33 -6.33
C PHE A 41 -11.79 -7.47 -7.34
N GLN A 42 -11.54 -8.01 -8.53
CA GLN A 42 -10.71 -7.38 -9.56
C GLN A 42 -11.23 -6.01 -10.03
N GLU A 43 -12.54 -5.77 -9.91
CA GLU A 43 -13.20 -4.53 -10.26
C GLU A 43 -12.90 -3.37 -9.29
N PHE A 44 -12.46 -3.71 -8.07
CA PHE A 44 -12.17 -2.75 -7.00
C PHE A 44 -10.67 -2.55 -6.75
N ILE A 45 -9.83 -3.39 -7.35
CA ILE A 45 -8.40 -3.47 -7.05
C ILE A 45 -7.59 -3.31 -8.34
N ASP A 46 -6.76 -2.28 -8.42
CA ASP A 46 -5.76 -2.12 -9.47
C ASP A 46 -4.36 -2.17 -8.84
N VAL A 47 -3.46 -2.99 -9.39
CA VAL A 47 -2.07 -3.06 -8.95
C VAL A 47 -1.14 -2.91 -10.13
N ALA A 48 -0.08 -2.13 -9.94
CA ALA A 48 0.98 -1.97 -10.92
C ALA A 48 2.35 -1.97 -10.24
N MET A 49 3.36 -2.50 -10.93
CA MET A 49 4.76 -2.45 -10.53
C MET A 49 5.57 -1.80 -11.64
N LYS A 50 6.43 -0.83 -11.32
CA LYS A 50 7.44 -0.32 -12.25
C LYS A 50 8.77 -0.97 -11.94
N VAL A 51 9.34 -1.60 -12.95
CA VAL A 51 10.60 -2.32 -12.85
C VAL A 51 11.61 -1.81 -13.87
N ASP A 52 12.89 -1.92 -13.55
CA ASP A 52 13.98 -1.66 -14.51
C ASP A 52 14.30 -2.88 -15.37
N ARG A 53 15.35 -2.79 -16.19
CA ARG A 53 15.80 -3.87 -17.09
C ARG A 53 16.37 -5.08 -16.34
N SER A 54 16.78 -4.91 -15.09
CA SER A 54 17.22 -5.98 -14.19
C SER A 54 16.08 -6.56 -13.35
N GLU A 55 14.82 -6.21 -13.66
CA GLU A 55 13.63 -6.59 -12.89
C GLU A 55 13.63 -6.06 -11.44
N GLY A 56 14.45 -5.05 -11.12
CA GLY A 56 14.41 -4.36 -9.84
C GLY A 56 13.14 -3.51 -9.73
N VAL A 57 12.38 -3.67 -8.64
CA VAL A 57 11.15 -2.91 -8.38
C VAL A 57 11.50 -1.51 -7.90
N HIS A 58 11.16 -0.51 -8.70
CA HIS A 58 11.33 0.91 -8.39
C HIS A 58 10.08 1.52 -7.75
N GLU A 59 8.91 1.04 -8.15
CA GLU A 59 7.65 1.53 -7.61
C GLU A 59 6.60 0.42 -7.61
N GLY A 60 5.89 0.26 -6.50
CA GLY A 60 4.63 -0.47 -6.46
C GLY A 60 3.48 0.50 -6.22
N THR A 61 2.40 0.33 -6.98
CA THR A 61 1.15 1.07 -6.80
C THR A 61 0.00 0.09 -6.57
N LEU A 62 -0.73 0.27 -5.47
CA LEU A 62 -2.00 -0.36 -5.18
C LEU A 62 -3.08 0.72 -5.17
N VAL A 63 -4.17 0.49 -5.91
CA VAL A 63 -5.34 1.35 -5.93
C VAL A 63 -6.57 0.54 -5.54
N LEU A 64 -7.32 1.04 -4.58
CA LEU A 64 -8.51 0.41 -4.02
C LEU A 64 -9.72 1.34 -4.17
N ASP A 65 -10.85 0.79 -4.60
CA ASP A 65 -12.10 1.53 -4.69
C ASP A 65 -12.63 1.91 -3.29
N ARG A 66 -13.01 3.19 -3.12
CA ARG A 66 -13.44 3.71 -1.81
C ARG A 66 -14.74 3.09 -1.34
N ASP A 67 -15.68 2.87 -2.24
CA ASP A 67 -16.99 2.32 -1.89
C ASP A 67 -16.88 0.85 -1.45
N TRP A 68 -15.82 0.16 -1.89
CA TRP A 68 -15.52 -1.22 -1.51
C TRP A 68 -14.72 -1.36 -0.22
N ILE A 69 -13.71 -0.51 0.02
CA ILE A 69 -12.90 -0.57 1.26
C ILE A 69 -13.60 0.07 2.45
N GLY A 70 -14.51 1.01 2.20
CA GLY A 70 -15.30 1.72 3.21
C GLY A 70 -14.60 2.93 3.81
N GLY A 71 -15.06 3.32 5.01
CA GLY A 71 -14.70 4.55 5.71
C GLY A 71 -14.77 4.42 7.24
N PRO A 72 -14.99 5.51 8.00
CA PRO A 72 -14.91 5.50 9.47
C PRO A 72 -15.84 4.49 10.16
N MET A 73 -17.00 4.22 9.55
CA MET A 73 -18.05 3.38 10.15
C MET A 73 -17.98 1.92 9.72
N THR A 74 -17.40 1.64 8.55
CA THR A 74 -17.33 0.30 7.96
C THR A 74 -16.00 0.19 7.23
N ILE A 75 -15.14 -0.74 7.66
CA ILE A 75 -13.93 -1.08 6.90
C ILE A 75 -14.08 -2.52 6.43
N ASN A 76 -13.83 -2.73 5.14
CA ASN A 76 -13.72 -4.06 4.58
C ASN A 76 -12.43 -4.75 5.09
N PRO A 77 -12.53 -5.86 5.85
CA PRO A 77 -11.36 -6.56 6.35
C PRO A 77 -10.41 -7.04 5.25
N PHE A 78 -10.93 -7.40 4.07
CA PHE A 78 -10.10 -7.81 2.93
C PHE A 78 -9.29 -6.64 2.36
N GLY A 79 -9.89 -5.45 2.24
CA GLY A 79 -9.17 -4.26 1.79
C GLY A 79 -8.05 -3.87 2.74
N LYS A 80 -8.28 -4.04 4.04
CA LYS A 80 -7.29 -3.82 5.10
C LYS A 80 -6.13 -4.81 5.01
N ASP A 81 -6.47 -6.10 4.91
CA ASP A 81 -5.49 -7.18 4.82
C ASP A 81 -4.63 -7.04 3.56
N LEU A 82 -5.24 -6.75 2.41
CA LEU A 82 -4.51 -6.49 1.17
C LEU A 82 -3.58 -5.28 1.28
N ALA A 83 -4.07 -4.16 1.82
CA ALA A 83 -3.27 -2.95 1.97
C ALA A 83 -2.04 -3.19 2.86
N LYS A 84 -2.19 -3.89 3.99
CA LYS A 84 -1.05 -4.20 4.86
C LYS A 84 -0.06 -5.14 4.18
N SER A 85 -0.53 -6.20 3.52
CA SER A 85 0.33 -7.20 2.87
C SER A 85 1.05 -6.61 1.67
N PHE A 86 0.42 -5.66 0.97
CA PHE A 86 1.07 -4.89 -0.09
C PHE A 86 2.21 -4.03 0.46
N VAL A 87 1.98 -3.29 1.55
CA VAL A 87 3.01 -2.48 2.19
C VAL A 87 4.18 -3.35 2.66
N GLU A 88 3.88 -4.49 3.26
CA GLU A 88 4.90 -5.43 3.76
C GLU A 88 5.73 -6.07 2.65
N ALA A 89 5.10 -6.43 1.52
CA ALA A 89 5.76 -7.12 0.42
C ALA A 89 6.65 -6.19 -0.40
N VAL A 90 6.21 -4.95 -0.67
CA VAL A 90 6.89 -4.02 -1.58
C VAL A 90 7.91 -3.13 -0.86
N THR A 91 7.76 -2.90 0.44
CA THR A 91 8.75 -2.14 1.23
C THR A 91 10.13 -2.78 1.17
N HIS A 92 11.15 -1.95 0.92
CA HIS A 92 12.55 -2.40 0.87
C HIS A 92 12.94 -3.11 2.18
N PRO A 93 13.70 -4.24 2.15
CA PRO A 93 14.01 -5.03 3.34
C PRO A 93 14.58 -4.23 4.53
N VAL A 94 15.46 -3.27 4.25
CA VAL A 94 16.07 -2.38 5.27
C VAL A 94 15.03 -1.52 6.01
N ASP A 95 13.93 -1.17 5.36
CA ASP A 95 12.91 -0.29 5.89
C ASP A 95 11.75 -1.04 6.57
N LYS A 96 11.75 -2.39 6.54
CA LYS A 96 10.63 -3.20 7.06
C LYS A 96 10.31 -2.91 8.52
N GLU A 97 11.32 -2.76 9.37
CA GLU A 97 11.13 -2.46 10.79
C GLU A 97 10.44 -1.09 10.97
N LYS A 98 10.88 -0.07 10.24
CA LYS A 98 10.28 1.28 10.31
C LYS A 98 8.87 1.32 9.72
N ALA A 99 8.64 0.58 8.63
CA ALA A 99 7.33 0.45 7.99
C ALA A 99 6.32 -0.38 8.81
N SER A 100 6.77 -1.12 9.83
CA SER A 100 5.88 -1.90 10.71
C SER A 100 4.81 -1.04 11.39
N SER A 101 5.10 0.24 11.65
CA SER A 101 4.14 1.22 12.17
C SER A 101 2.96 1.44 11.22
N VAL A 102 3.21 1.50 9.91
CA VAL A 102 2.17 1.64 8.87
C VAL A 102 1.34 0.36 8.78
N ILE A 103 1.99 -0.80 8.74
CA ILE A 103 1.34 -2.12 8.69
C ILE A 103 0.42 -2.32 9.90
N SER A 104 0.96 -2.09 11.10
CA SER A 104 0.22 -2.24 12.36
C SER A 104 -0.93 -1.24 12.47
N THR A 105 -0.73 -0.01 12.00
CA THR A 105 -1.82 0.99 11.97
C THR A 105 -2.93 0.55 11.03
N ILE A 106 -2.61 0.14 9.80
CA ILE A 106 -3.61 -0.36 8.84
C ILE A 106 -4.33 -1.56 9.44
N TRP A 107 -3.60 -2.54 9.99
CA TRP A 107 -4.20 -3.74 10.58
C TRP A 107 -5.08 -3.45 11.80
N GLY A 108 -4.67 -2.51 12.65
CA GLY A 108 -5.39 -2.06 13.84
C GLY A 108 -6.61 -1.19 13.53
N LEU A 109 -6.89 -0.90 12.25
CA LEU A 109 -8.16 -0.26 11.89
C LEU A 109 -9.32 -1.23 12.11
N SER A 110 -9.96 -1.09 13.26
CA SER A 110 -11.31 -1.55 13.57
C SER A 110 -12.17 -0.33 13.91
N GLY A 111 -13.48 -0.51 14.10
CA GLY A 111 -14.36 0.57 14.55
C GLY A 111 -13.81 1.25 15.83
N SER A 112 -14.24 2.48 16.09
CA SER A 112 -13.64 3.46 17.02
C SER A 112 -13.21 3.02 18.44
N ALA A 113 -13.62 1.84 18.93
CA ALA A 113 -13.36 1.37 20.28
C ALA A 113 -11.93 0.85 20.51
N ASP A 114 -11.32 0.08 19.60
CA ASP A 114 -9.98 -0.49 19.83
C ASP A 114 -8.86 0.53 19.59
N ARG A 115 -9.16 1.60 18.86
CA ARG A 115 -8.20 2.66 18.48
C ARG A 115 -7.65 3.44 19.68
N ILE A 116 -8.41 3.56 20.76
CA ILE A 116 -8.05 4.37 21.95
C ILE A 116 -6.91 3.72 22.74
N LEU A 117 -6.91 2.39 22.87
CA LEU A 117 -5.89 1.66 23.64
C LEU A 117 -4.53 1.67 22.92
N TYR A 118 -4.53 1.40 21.60
CA TYR A 118 -3.30 1.36 20.79
C TYR A 118 -2.54 2.70 20.73
N LEU A 119 -3.26 3.83 20.73
CA LEU A 119 -2.63 5.15 20.71
C LEU A 119 -2.00 5.52 22.06
N SER A 120 -2.60 5.10 23.17
CA SER A 120 -2.24 5.56 24.52
C SER A 120 -0.84 5.15 24.99
N GLU A 121 -0.26 4.10 24.40
CA GLU A 121 1.06 3.56 24.75
C GLU A 121 2.21 4.19 23.94
N LYS A 122 1.90 5.03 22.94
CA LYS A 122 2.88 5.56 21.98
C LYS A 122 3.29 7.00 22.29
N PRO A 123 4.51 7.44 21.93
CA PRO A 123 4.90 8.84 21.99
C PRO A 123 3.95 9.73 21.17
N GLU A 124 3.70 10.96 21.63
CA GLU A 124 2.73 11.90 21.00
C GLU A 124 2.98 12.13 19.50
N ALA A 125 4.26 12.21 19.09
CA ALA A 125 4.63 12.36 17.69
C ALA A 125 4.20 11.16 16.83
N GLU A 126 4.31 9.95 17.37
CA GLU A 126 3.90 8.72 16.70
C GLU A 126 2.37 8.60 16.68
N GLN A 127 1.68 9.02 17.75
CA GLN A 127 0.21 9.10 17.77
C GLN A 127 -0.32 9.99 16.64
N LYS A 128 0.24 11.18 16.44
CA LYS A 128 -0.17 12.09 15.35
C LYS A 128 0.03 11.45 13.96
N GLN A 129 1.10 10.70 13.77
CA GLN A 129 1.33 9.97 12.51
C GLN A 129 0.31 8.85 12.31
N ILE A 130 0.06 8.04 13.34
CA ILE A 130 -0.94 6.96 13.34
C ILE A 130 -2.33 7.53 13.05
N GLU A 131 -2.72 8.62 13.72
CA GLU A 131 -4.00 9.28 13.52
C GLU A 131 -4.16 9.80 12.10
N LYS A 132 -3.12 10.46 11.57
CA LYS A 132 -3.14 10.96 10.19
C LYS A 132 -3.28 9.81 9.19
N LEU A 133 -2.48 8.75 9.32
CA LEU A 133 -2.57 7.57 8.46
C LEU A 133 -3.97 6.94 8.51
N ALA A 134 -4.50 6.71 9.72
CA ALA A 134 -5.84 6.18 9.90
C ALA A 134 -6.89 7.07 9.23
N ASN A 135 -6.82 8.38 9.44
CA ASN A 135 -7.76 9.32 8.84
C ASN A 135 -7.66 9.35 7.29
N VAL A 136 -6.48 9.13 6.72
CA VAL A 136 -6.34 8.97 5.26
C VAL A 136 -6.99 7.67 4.80
N TYR A 137 -6.75 6.57 5.50
CA TYR A 137 -7.36 5.29 5.18
C TYR A 137 -8.90 5.37 5.26
N PHE A 138 -9.43 6.09 6.24
CA PHE A 138 -10.86 6.37 6.39
C PHE A 138 -11.44 7.35 5.36
N GLY A 139 -10.61 8.01 4.55
CA GLY A 139 -11.08 9.01 3.58
C GLY A 139 -11.37 10.39 4.17
N VAL A 140 -10.97 10.65 5.42
CA VAL A 140 -11.11 11.95 6.09
C VAL A 140 -9.98 12.89 5.68
N GLU A 141 -8.75 12.36 5.68
CA GLU A 141 -7.55 13.11 5.30
C GLU A 141 -7.14 12.80 3.86
N LYS A 142 -6.58 13.78 3.16
CA LYS A 142 -6.26 13.61 1.75
C LYS A 142 -5.04 12.70 1.53
N CYS A 143 -3.99 12.85 2.35
CA CYS A 143 -2.68 12.28 2.04
C CYS A 143 -1.84 12.06 3.30
N PHE A 144 -1.12 10.95 3.32
CA PHE A 144 -0.10 10.57 4.29
C PHE A 144 1.16 10.19 3.50
N SER A 145 2.32 10.65 3.97
CA SER A 145 3.60 10.34 3.35
C SER A 145 4.61 10.06 4.46
N LEU A 146 5.37 8.98 4.29
CA LEU A 146 6.45 8.57 5.17
C LEU A 146 7.68 8.29 4.31
N GLU A 147 8.72 9.09 4.47
CA GLU A 147 10.03 8.87 3.87
C GLU A 147 10.86 8.03 4.83
N LEU A 148 11.43 6.93 4.32
CA LEU A 148 12.29 6.00 5.06
C LEU A 148 13.70 6.06 4.46
N ASP A 149 14.57 5.11 4.80
CA ASP A 149 15.97 5.20 4.37
C ASP A 149 16.14 4.83 2.88
N LYS A 150 15.32 3.88 2.39
CA LYS A 150 15.42 3.28 1.06
C LYS A 150 14.13 3.38 0.25
N CYS A 151 12.99 3.65 0.88
CA CYS A 151 11.76 3.90 0.16
C CYS A 151 10.95 5.06 0.75
N ARG A 152 9.95 5.49 -0.01
CA ARG A 152 8.89 6.39 0.43
C ARG A 152 7.56 5.68 0.29
N ILE A 153 6.76 5.72 1.36
CA ILE A 153 5.38 5.25 1.37
C ILE A 153 4.46 6.47 1.25
N LEU A 154 3.63 6.50 0.22
CA LEU A 154 2.60 7.51 -0.01
C LEU A 154 1.23 6.84 0.00
N ILE A 155 0.32 7.33 0.83
CA ILE A 155 -1.06 6.86 0.90
C ILE A 155 -1.96 8.08 0.71
N GLU A 156 -2.87 8.03 -0.25
CA GLU A 156 -3.71 9.18 -0.56
C GLU A 156 -5.08 8.84 -1.14
N ASN A 157 -6.02 9.74 -0.92
CA ASN A 157 -7.34 9.74 -1.51
C ASN A 157 -7.28 10.46 -2.85
N ILE A 158 -7.56 9.74 -3.94
CA ILE A 158 -7.57 10.28 -5.30
C ILE A 158 -8.96 10.18 -5.92
N ARG A 159 -9.19 10.98 -6.97
CA ARG A 159 -10.27 10.76 -7.93
C ARG A 159 -9.67 10.25 -9.23
N ASP A 160 -10.15 9.11 -9.67
CA ASP A 160 -9.68 8.42 -10.87
C ASP A 160 -10.88 8.03 -11.73
N VAL A 161 -10.97 8.59 -12.94
CA VAL A 161 -12.10 8.41 -13.87
C VAL A 161 -13.48 8.57 -13.19
N GLY A 162 -13.60 9.58 -12.32
CA GLY A 162 -14.85 9.89 -11.59
C GLY A 162 -15.12 9.04 -10.35
N ARG A 163 -14.27 8.06 -10.02
CA ARG A 163 -14.38 7.23 -8.81
C ARG A 163 -13.45 7.75 -7.71
N SER A 164 -13.91 7.67 -6.47
CA SER A 164 -13.07 7.93 -5.29
C SER A 164 -12.27 6.67 -4.97
N ARG A 165 -10.94 6.80 -4.79
CA ARG A 165 -10.05 5.64 -4.58
C ARG A 165 -8.99 5.93 -3.52
N LEU A 166 -8.52 4.87 -2.83
CA LEU A 166 -7.28 4.90 -2.04
C LEU A 166 -6.14 4.48 -2.94
N ARG A 167 -5.09 5.30 -3.02
CA ARG A 167 -3.84 4.92 -3.67
C ARG A 167 -2.75 4.76 -2.62
N ILE A 168 -2.05 3.64 -2.66
CA ILE A 168 -0.85 3.35 -1.88
C ILE A 168 0.30 3.18 -2.87
N VAL A 169 1.32 4.03 -2.76
CA VAL A 169 2.52 3.99 -3.61
C VAL A 169 3.74 3.79 -2.71
N ILE A 170 4.59 2.84 -3.10
CA ILE A 170 5.89 2.62 -2.46
C ILE A 170 6.93 2.83 -3.53
N THR A 171 7.73 3.88 -3.40
CA THR A 171 8.76 4.27 -4.36
C THR A 171 10.14 4.06 -3.75
N SER A 172 11.05 3.44 -4.48
CA SER A 172 12.46 3.35 -4.12
C SER A 172 13.14 4.73 -4.14
N LEU A 173 14.01 4.97 -3.17
CA LEU A 173 14.92 6.13 -3.13
C LEU A 173 16.33 5.78 -3.66
N ASP A 174 16.63 4.50 -3.84
CA ASP A 174 17.83 4.06 -4.55
C ASP A 174 17.69 4.42 -6.04
N LYS A 175 18.77 5.01 -6.61
CA LYS A 175 18.86 5.41 -8.02
C LYS A 175 19.24 4.26 -8.94
#